data_AF-A0A355AER3-F1
#
_entry.id   AF-A0A355AER3-F1
#
_cell.length_a   1.000
_cell.length_b   1.000
_cell.length_c   1.000
_cell.angle_alpha   90.00
_cell.angle_beta   90.00
_cell.angle_gamma   90.00
#
_symmetry.space_group_name_H-M   'P 1'
#
loop_
_entity.id
_entity.type
_entity.pdbx_description
1 polymer ?
#
loop_
_entity_poly.entity_id
_entity_poly.type
_entity_poly.pdbx_seq_one_letter_code
_entity_poly.pdbx_strand_id
1 'polypeptide(L)'
;MKNIINLLLMLTVFILLLNCEKEENFETNILQEGTIESPDYIFDLGKKLENPYTVKNMQKAYQNLLSNKNSNFTKTGASKIQTTHYYVRFLPKDDIEKEVLQDKDELMLFDMPLDYELEEGVGGAYHDPSISEGKITWQYTVVSLDYQFRNIKYEKLADLFLQDDEDEKGNIKNKLSTDFWYELEDEALRITGNQDDDDSEDSNIVYRRRKWYPSGRIIYEDNTTATSRNIPLQGAKIIVKRWFKWKSAITDVNGNFRVGKFRSKKVKCAIKWERKDWDIRSGSYGQAWYSFESLRRGSNWNITIRESSTPRNWLYASIHRGALHYFYSYNTYGIRKPYNKWIFLKRRLHLGAKYKRGRAHYFDFNKAWWSSPVAIYSQGNNGTVYDSRELFATTIHELAHVSHWEIGYSTGQYVIDALADDPFLPESWAVGVEHTITNRVYSATIVGANNFPLDFDRQDWTLREIQTSSEGYTPIVIDMIDDINQSTTRIGGTIDNNRPNDRVSGY
;
A
#
# COMPACT_ATOMS: atom_id res chain seq x y z
N MET A 1 17.22 -34.11 -57.85
CA MET A 1 17.66 -32.76 -57.42
C MET A 1 16.72 -32.13 -56.39
N LYS A 2 15.40 -32.00 -56.63
CA LYS A 2 14.45 -31.48 -55.61
C LYS A 2 14.47 -32.22 -54.26
N ASN A 3 14.61 -33.55 -54.27
CA ASN A 3 14.63 -34.34 -53.03
C ASN A 3 15.96 -34.22 -52.26
N ILE A 4 17.06 -33.88 -52.93
CA ILE A 4 18.36 -33.62 -52.29
C ILE A 4 18.37 -32.22 -51.67
N ILE A 5 17.73 -31.24 -52.33
CA ILE A 5 17.55 -29.88 -51.80
C ILE A 5 16.65 -29.88 -50.56
N ASN A 6 15.54 -30.64 -50.56
CA ASN A 6 14.67 -30.76 -49.39
C ASN A 6 15.34 -31.52 -48.22
N LEU A 7 16.23 -32.47 -48.51
CA LEU A 7 17.02 -33.16 -47.48
C LEU A 7 18.08 -32.23 -46.88
N LEU A 8 18.74 -31.40 -47.70
CA LEU A 8 19.69 -30.37 -47.24
C LEU A 8 18.99 -29.23 -46.46
N LEU A 9 17.77 -28.86 -46.83
CA LEU A 9 16.96 -27.88 -46.09
C LEU A 9 16.48 -28.42 -44.73
N MET A 10 16.11 -29.71 -44.67
CA MET A 10 15.77 -30.35 -43.39
C MET A 10 17.00 -30.55 -42.49
N LEU A 11 18.17 -30.85 -43.07
CA LEU A 11 19.42 -30.99 -42.31
C LEU A 11 19.91 -29.64 -41.76
N THR A 12 19.74 -28.54 -42.50
CA THR A 12 20.10 -27.18 -42.03
C THR A 12 19.15 -26.66 -40.96
N VAL A 13 17.85 -26.96 -41.04
CA VAL A 13 16.89 -26.66 -39.96
C VAL A 13 17.15 -27.52 -38.71
N PHE A 14 17.63 -28.76 -38.86
CA PHE A 14 17.97 -29.63 -37.72
C PHE A 14 19.29 -29.23 -37.03
N ILE A 15 20.26 -28.68 -37.78
CA ILE A 15 21.52 -28.17 -37.21
C ILE A 15 21.30 -26.85 -36.45
N LEU A 16 20.36 -26.00 -36.89
CA LEU A 16 19.96 -24.78 -36.17
C LEU A 16 19.23 -25.06 -34.83
N LEU A 17 18.65 -26.26 -34.68
CA LEU A 17 17.99 -26.69 -33.43
C LEU A 17 18.95 -27.39 -32.45
N LEU A 18 20.18 -27.72 -32.86
CA LEU A 18 21.16 -28.44 -32.05
C LEU A 18 22.33 -27.58 -31.55
N ASN A 19 22.38 -26.30 -31.92
CA ASN A 19 23.45 -25.39 -31.49
C ASN A 19 23.02 -24.42 -30.36
N CYS A 20 22.07 -24.84 -29.53
CA CYS A 20 21.83 -24.21 -28.22
C CYS A 20 22.74 -24.89 -27.19
N GLU A 21 24.06 -24.77 -27.40
CA GLU A 21 25.00 -24.99 -26.30
C GLU A 21 24.77 -23.87 -25.29
N LYS A 22 24.49 -24.30 -24.07
CA LYS A 22 24.18 -23.48 -22.91
C LYS A 22 25.40 -22.61 -22.61
N GLU A 23 25.39 -21.34 -23.03
CA GLU A 23 26.32 -20.33 -22.52
C GLU A 23 25.94 -20.00 -21.07
N GLU A 24 26.34 -20.89 -20.17
CA GLU A 24 25.99 -20.87 -18.75
C GLU A 24 26.82 -19.87 -17.93
N ASN A 25 27.41 -18.82 -18.53
CA ASN A 25 28.37 -17.95 -17.85
C ASN A 25 28.31 -16.44 -18.18
N PHE A 26 27.17 -15.91 -18.64
CA PHE A 26 27.01 -14.45 -18.79
C PHE A 26 25.69 -13.88 -18.26
N GLU A 27 24.81 -14.71 -17.68
CA GLU A 27 23.57 -14.25 -17.02
C GLU A 27 23.81 -13.67 -15.61
N THR A 28 25.01 -13.79 -15.05
CA THR A 28 25.21 -13.62 -13.60
C THR A 28 25.54 -12.21 -13.11
N ASN A 29 25.69 -11.19 -13.97
CA ASN A 29 26.25 -9.90 -13.50
C ASN A 29 25.46 -8.61 -13.80
N ILE A 30 24.24 -8.65 -14.37
CA ILE A 30 23.40 -7.42 -14.51
C ILE A 30 22.02 -7.55 -13.82
N LEU A 31 21.67 -8.71 -13.30
CA LEU A 31 20.53 -8.87 -12.41
C LEU A 31 21.05 -8.91 -10.97
N GLN A 32 21.09 -7.76 -10.30
CA GLN A 32 21.31 -7.77 -8.86
C GLN A 32 20.13 -8.51 -8.22
N GLU A 33 20.35 -9.76 -7.80
CA GLU A 33 19.39 -10.56 -7.05
C GLU A 33 19.05 -9.83 -5.76
N GLY A 34 17.98 -9.03 -5.77
CA GLY A 34 17.48 -8.43 -4.55
C GLY A 34 16.82 -9.53 -3.70
N THR A 35 17.44 -9.86 -2.58
CA THR A 35 16.91 -10.78 -1.58
C THR A 35 15.54 -10.28 -1.09
N ILE A 36 14.54 -11.17 -0.92
CA ILE A 36 13.28 -10.80 -0.26
C ILE A 36 13.61 -10.48 1.20
N GLU A 37 13.64 -9.20 1.54
CA GLU A 37 13.94 -8.76 2.89
C GLU A 37 12.65 -8.69 3.73
N SER A 38 12.76 -9.08 5.00
CA SER A 38 11.71 -8.95 6.01
C SER A 38 11.19 -7.52 6.12
N PRO A 39 9.94 -7.32 6.59
CA PRO A 39 9.41 -6.00 6.87
C PRO A 39 10.35 -5.24 7.79
N ASP A 40 10.54 -3.94 7.51
CA ASP A 40 11.44 -3.11 8.34
C ASP A 40 10.99 -3.05 9.80
N TYR A 41 9.69 -3.25 10.04
CA TYR A 41 9.15 -3.41 11.37
C TYR A 41 7.90 -4.28 11.35
N ILE A 42 7.95 -5.36 12.13
CA ILE A 42 6.82 -6.23 12.41
C ILE A 42 6.29 -5.86 13.79
N PHE A 43 5.02 -5.45 13.89
CA PHE A 43 4.40 -5.21 15.19
C PHE A 43 4.22 -6.53 15.93
N ASP A 44 4.56 -6.55 17.21
CA ASP A 44 4.24 -7.68 18.07
C ASP A 44 2.76 -7.65 18.47
N LEU A 45 2.17 -8.84 18.58
CA LEU A 45 0.85 -8.97 19.21
C LEU A 45 1.03 -8.92 20.72
N GLY A 46 0.29 -8.03 21.37
CA GLY A 46 0.18 -7.99 22.82
C GLY A 46 -0.69 -9.13 23.35
N LYS A 47 -1.38 -8.87 24.47
CA LYS A 47 -2.24 -9.88 25.08
C LYS A 47 -3.41 -10.24 24.16
N LYS A 48 -3.70 -11.54 24.05
CA LYS A 48 -4.97 -12.01 23.47
C LYS A 48 -6.12 -11.60 24.38
N LEU A 49 -7.08 -10.86 23.83
CA LEU A 49 -8.25 -10.41 24.56
C LEU A 49 -9.34 -11.49 24.54
N GLU A 50 -10.05 -11.65 25.65
CA GLU A 50 -11.20 -12.56 25.68
C GLU A 50 -12.34 -11.93 24.87
N ASN A 51 -12.75 -12.57 23.77
CA ASN A 51 -13.73 -12.00 22.84
C ASN A 51 -15.14 -11.91 23.47
N PRO A 52 -15.69 -10.71 23.71
CA PRO A 52 -17.01 -10.52 24.30
C PRO A 52 -18.16 -10.93 23.36
N TYR A 53 -17.94 -10.88 22.06
CA TYR A 53 -18.96 -11.12 21.03
C TYR A 53 -19.11 -12.58 20.63
N THR A 54 -18.35 -13.51 21.22
CA THR A 54 -18.60 -14.94 20.99
C THR A 54 -20.00 -15.29 21.49
N VAL A 55 -20.71 -16.18 20.79
CA VAL A 55 -22.05 -16.62 21.21
C VAL A 55 -22.02 -17.13 22.66
N LYS A 56 -20.96 -17.84 23.05
CA LYS A 56 -20.74 -18.31 24.43
C LYS A 56 -20.72 -17.16 25.44
N ASN A 57 -19.93 -16.12 25.20
CA ASN A 57 -19.81 -15.01 26.14
C ASN A 57 -21.06 -14.13 26.16
N MET A 58 -21.72 -13.94 25.01
CA MET A 58 -23.02 -13.25 24.95
C MET A 58 -24.11 -14.04 25.70
N GLN A 59 -24.15 -15.38 25.59
CA GLN A 59 -25.06 -16.21 26.38
C GLN A 59 -24.76 -16.14 27.88
N LYS A 60 -23.48 -16.15 28.27
CA LYS A 60 -23.07 -15.99 29.67
C LYS A 60 -23.49 -14.62 30.22
N ALA A 61 -23.26 -13.55 29.46
CA ALA A 61 -23.71 -12.20 29.81
C ALA A 61 -25.24 -12.15 29.99
N TYR A 62 -25.99 -12.76 29.08
CA TYR A 62 -27.44 -12.87 29.19
C TYR A 62 -27.90 -13.59 30.48
N GLN A 63 -27.26 -14.70 30.86
CA GLN A 63 -27.59 -15.40 32.11
C GLN A 63 -27.29 -14.56 33.36
N ASN A 64 -26.22 -13.78 33.35
CA ASN A 64 -25.91 -12.85 34.43
C ASN A 64 -26.98 -11.76 34.58
N LEU A 65 -27.43 -11.20 33.46
CA LEU A 65 -28.51 -10.20 33.46
C LEU A 65 -29.82 -10.79 34.00
N LEU A 66 -30.20 -12.00 33.56
CA LEU A 66 -31.39 -12.69 34.10
C LEU A 66 -31.34 -12.96 35.60
N SER A 67 -30.15 -13.22 36.15
CA SER A 67 -29.96 -13.50 37.58
C SER A 67 -29.99 -12.24 38.44
N ASN A 68 -29.85 -11.06 37.83
CA ASN A 68 -29.86 -9.78 38.51
C ASN A 68 -31.30 -9.32 38.77
N LYS A 69 -31.71 -9.30 40.05
CA LYS A 69 -33.08 -8.95 40.51
C LYS A 69 -33.52 -7.51 40.15
N ASN A 70 -32.59 -6.64 39.79
CA ASN A 70 -32.86 -5.26 39.39
C ASN A 70 -33.00 -5.06 37.87
N SER A 71 -32.89 -6.13 37.06
CA SER A 71 -33.03 -6.04 35.61
C SER A 71 -34.50 -6.22 35.21
N ASN A 72 -35.02 -5.34 34.34
CA ASN A 72 -36.35 -5.47 33.72
C ASN A 72 -36.37 -6.53 32.59
N PHE A 73 -35.50 -7.54 32.70
CA PHE A 73 -35.18 -8.45 31.61
C PHE A 73 -36.21 -9.58 31.51
N THR A 74 -36.92 -9.63 30.39
CA THR A 74 -37.82 -10.74 30.09
C THR A 74 -37.04 -11.98 29.66
N LYS A 75 -37.37 -13.16 30.22
CA LYS A 75 -36.73 -14.46 29.92
C LYS A 75 -36.76 -14.90 28.43
N THR A 76 -37.45 -14.17 27.57
CA THR A 76 -37.68 -14.50 26.15
C THR A 76 -36.48 -14.26 25.22
N GLY A 77 -35.42 -13.56 25.69
CA GLY A 77 -34.27 -13.15 24.87
C GLY A 77 -33.24 -14.26 24.55
N ALA A 78 -33.15 -15.30 25.37
CA ALA A 78 -32.09 -16.33 25.25
C ALA A 78 -32.11 -17.04 23.90
N SER A 79 -33.31 -17.38 23.44
CA SER A 79 -33.56 -18.04 22.15
C SER A 79 -33.14 -17.18 20.94
N LYS A 80 -32.88 -15.88 21.14
CA LYS A 80 -32.46 -14.94 20.10
C LYS A 80 -30.93 -14.77 20.01
N ILE A 81 -30.17 -15.26 20.99
CA ILE A 81 -28.70 -15.20 21.00
C ILE A 81 -28.15 -16.44 20.29
N GLN A 82 -28.05 -16.32 18.97
CA GLN A 82 -27.52 -17.32 18.06
C GLN A 82 -26.43 -16.71 17.18
N THR A 83 -25.68 -17.52 16.46
CA THR A 83 -24.66 -17.01 15.54
C THR A 83 -25.29 -16.08 14.51
N THR A 84 -24.61 -14.99 14.21
CA THR A 84 -24.99 -14.00 13.17
C THR A 84 -23.88 -13.80 12.16
N HIS A 85 -22.63 -13.94 12.62
CA HIS A 85 -21.43 -13.76 11.83
C HIS A 85 -20.39 -14.78 12.25
N TYR A 86 -19.45 -15.05 11.35
CA TYR A 86 -18.27 -15.85 11.63
C TYR A 86 -17.04 -14.94 11.66
N TYR A 87 -16.23 -15.06 12.72
CA TYR A 87 -14.86 -14.57 12.71
C TYR A 87 -14.01 -15.60 11.99
N VAL A 88 -13.40 -15.22 10.87
CA VAL A 88 -12.66 -16.13 10.01
C VAL A 88 -11.30 -15.53 9.64
N ARG A 89 -10.39 -16.40 9.22
CA ARG A 89 -9.16 -16.00 8.54
C ARG A 89 -8.96 -16.81 7.27
N PHE A 90 -8.51 -16.15 6.22
CA PHE A 90 -8.17 -16.77 4.94
C PHE A 90 -6.64 -16.84 4.78
N LEU A 91 -6.14 -17.86 4.12
CA LEU A 91 -4.74 -17.94 3.68
C LEU A 91 -4.69 -18.05 2.15
N PRO A 92 -4.85 -16.92 1.43
CA PRO A 92 -4.72 -16.89 -0.03
C PRO A 92 -3.36 -17.41 -0.50
N LYS A 93 -3.35 -18.16 -1.59
CA LYS A 93 -2.11 -18.73 -2.17
C LYS A 93 -1.43 -17.84 -3.20
N ASP A 94 -2.14 -16.83 -3.72
CA ASP A 94 -1.68 -15.79 -4.68
C ASP A 94 -2.47 -14.47 -4.45
N ASP A 95 -2.00 -13.35 -5.01
CA ASP A 95 -2.65 -12.05 -4.85
C ASP A 95 -3.98 -12.01 -5.61
N ILE A 96 -4.15 -12.90 -6.57
CA ILE A 96 -5.41 -13.07 -7.31
C ILE A 96 -6.49 -13.56 -6.35
N GLU A 97 -6.22 -14.59 -5.54
CA GLU A 97 -7.13 -15.05 -4.50
C GLU A 97 -7.40 -13.98 -3.44
N LYS A 98 -6.36 -13.24 -3.01
CA LYS A 98 -6.54 -12.13 -2.07
C LYS A 98 -7.46 -11.04 -2.66
N GLU A 99 -7.27 -10.69 -3.93
CA GLU A 99 -8.10 -9.69 -4.61
C GLU A 99 -9.53 -10.16 -4.85
N VAL A 100 -9.74 -11.45 -5.09
CA VAL A 100 -11.10 -11.98 -5.15
C VAL A 100 -11.84 -11.70 -3.84
N LEU A 101 -11.19 -11.94 -2.69
CA LEU A 101 -11.78 -11.64 -1.38
C LEU A 101 -11.99 -10.12 -1.19
N GLN A 102 -11.06 -9.27 -1.63
CA GLN A 102 -11.16 -7.81 -1.40
C GLN A 102 -12.09 -7.08 -2.37
N ASP A 103 -12.04 -7.41 -3.66
CA ASP A 103 -12.68 -6.66 -4.73
C ASP A 103 -13.99 -7.33 -5.20
N LYS A 104 -14.09 -8.67 -5.20
CA LYS A 104 -15.34 -9.36 -5.59
C LYS A 104 -16.26 -9.66 -4.42
N ASP A 105 -15.68 -10.09 -3.30
CA ASP A 105 -16.45 -10.35 -2.06
C ASP A 105 -16.57 -9.09 -1.19
N GLU A 106 -15.93 -7.99 -1.60
CA GLU A 106 -15.94 -6.69 -0.92
C GLU A 106 -15.50 -6.76 0.55
N LEU A 107 -14.66 -7.75 0.90
CA LEU A 107 -14.22 -7.97 2.28
C LEU A 107 -13.11 -7.00 2.66
N MET A 108 -13.24 -6.42 3.86
CA MET A 108 -12.12 -5.76 4.52
C MET A 108 -11.23 -6.82 5.18
N LEU A 109 -10.03 -6.98 4.63
CA LEU A 109 -9.04 -7.91 5.15
C LEU A 109 -8.03 -7.19 6.06
N PHE A 110 -7.75 -7.80 7.19
CA PHE A 110 -6.71 -7.43 8.15
C PHE A 110 -5.64 -8.52 8.13
N ASP A 111 -4.37 -8.15 8.02
CA ASP A 111 -3.24 -9.07 8.15
C ASP A 111 -3.02 -9.53 9.60
N MET A 112 -3.60 -8.82 10.57
CA MET A 112 -3.50 -9.09 12.01
C MET A 112 -4.83 -9.57 12.63
N PRO A 113 -4.78 -10.38 13.71
CA PRO A 113 -5.96 -10.71 14.50
C PRO A 113 -6.71 -9.50 15.04
N LEU A 114 -8.03 -9.61 15.15
CA LEU A 114 -8.91 -8.55 15.64
C LEU A 114 -9.07 -8.51 17.16
N ASP A 115 -8.70 -9.60 17.84
CA ASP A 115 -8.88 -9.91 19.27
C ASP A 115 -7.56 -9.90 20.06
N TYR A 116 -6.60 -9.09 19.62
CA TYR A 116 -5.32 -8.88 20.30
C TYR A 116 -5.07 -7.40 20.56
N GLU A 117 -4.33 -7.13 21.62
CA GLU A 117 -3.70 -5.83 21.82
C GLU A 117 -2.61 -5.60 20.77
N LEU A 118 -2.46 -4.35 20.37
CA LEU A 118 -1.46 -3.90 19.41
C LEU A 118 -0.82 -2.64 19.99
N GLU A 119 0.47 -2.46 19.72
CA GLU A 119 1.13 -1.18 19.97
C GLU A 119 0.43 -0.09 19.14
N GLU A 120 0.04 1.01 19.79
CA GLU A 120 -0.75 2.07 19.17
C GLU A 120 0.17 3.11 18.48
N GLY A 121 -0.24 3.61 17.31
CA GLY A 121 0.40 4.76 16.66
C GLY A 121 1.69 4.50 15.87
N VAL A 122 2.16 3.26 15.80
CA VAL A 122 3.43 2.88 15.16
C VAL A 122 3.27 2.49 13.70
N GLY A 123 4.34 2.66 12.91
CA GLY A 123 4.38 2.32 11.49
C GLY A 123 5.08 0.98 11.24
N GLY A 124 4.50 0.10 10.42
CA GLY A 124 4.99 -1.26 10.20
C GLY A 124 3.95 -2.19 9.57
N ALA A 125 4.21 -3.50 9.64
CA ALA A 125 3.30 -4.56 9.22
C ALA A 125 3.13 -5.61 10.33
N TYR A 126 2.17 -6.54 10.17
CA TYR A 126 2.15 -7.76 10.97
C TYR A 126 2.32 -8.98 10.06
N HIS A 127 3.03 -10.00 10.55
CA HIS A 127 3.21 -11.27 9.87
C HIS A 127 3.10 -12.40 10.89
N ASP A 128 2.24 -13.39 10.60
CA ASP A 128 2.07 -14.53 11.51
C ASP A 128 3.38 -15.35 11.53
N PRO A 129 4.00 -15.57 12.72
CA PRO A 129 5.28 -16.27 12.81
C PRO A 129 5.26 -17.73 12.31
N SER A 130 4.08 -18.34 12.17
CA SER A 130 3.93 -19.69 11.61
C SER A 130 3.99 -19.73 10.08
N ILE A 131 3.94 -18.57 9.42
CA ILE A 131 4.02 -18.42 7.97
C ILE A 131 5.44 -17.99 7.59
N SER A 132 6.03 -18.66 6.60
CA SER A 132 7.36 -18.28 6.11
C SER A 132 7.38 -16.85 5.56
N GLU A 133 8.51 -16.16 5.72
CA GLU A 133 8.75 -14.84 5.16
C GLU A 133 8.49 -14.78 3.64
N GLY A 134 8.07 -13.61 3.16
CA GLY A 134 7.76 -13.39 1.74
C GLY A 134 6.44 -13.99 1.24
N LYS A 135 5.70 -14.72 2.08
CA LYS A 135 4.35 -15.23 1.75
C LYS A 135 3.26 -14.34 2.31
N ILE A 136 2.07 -14.42 1.71
CA ILE A 136 0.87 -13.85 2.33
C ILE A 136 0.62 -14.49 3.69
N THR A 137 0.56 -13.64 4.72
CA THR A 137 0.08 -14.02 6.06
C THR A 137 -1.44 -14.20 6.08
N TRP A 138 -1.95 -14.76 7.17
CA TRP A 138 -3.39 -14.88 7.40
C TRP A 138 -4.13 -13.54 7.23
N GLN A 139 -5.28 -13.58 6.56
CA GLN A 139 -6.15 -12.44 6.30
C GLN A 139 -7.43 -12.60 7.12
N TYR A 140 -7.51 -11.91 8.25
CA TYR A 140 -8.60 -11.91 9.22
C TYR A 140 -9.75 -11.01 8.76
N THR A 141 -10.98 -11.48 8.96
CA THR A 141 -12.19 -10.70 8.69
C THR A 141 -13.42 -11.33 9.36
N VAL A 142 -14.59 -10.76 9.13
CA VAL A 142 -15.89 -11.16 9.68
C VAL A 142 -16.85 -11.22 8.53
N VAL A 143 -17.53 -12.36 8.42
CA VAL A 143 -18.49 -12.63 7.34
C VAL A 143 -19.85 -12.99 7.92
N SER A 144 -20.92 -12.72 7.18
CA SER A 144 -22.28 -13.11 7.56
C SER A 144 -22.49 -14.62 7.44
N LEU A 145 -23.58 -15.13 8.02
CA LEU A 145 -23.92 -16.57 7.96
C LEU A 145 -24.13 -17.11 6.54
N ASP A 146 -24.64 -16.26 5.64
CA ASP A 146 -24.94 -16.59 4.25
C ASP A 146 -23.74 -16.41 3.32
N TYR A 147 -22.59 -15.98 3.84
CA TYR A 147 -21.36 -15.86 3.08
C TYR A 147 -20.96 -17.21 2.44
N GLN A 148 -20.78 -17.19 1.13
CA GLN A 148 -20.40 -18.37 0.36
C GLN A 148 -18.87 -18.45 0.26
N PHE A 149 -18.28 -19.35 1.03
CA PHE A 149 -16.83 -19.57 1.01
C PHE A 149 -16.37 -20.07 -0.37
N ARG A 150 -15.38 -19.39 -0.92
CA ARG A 150 -14.69 -19.80 -2.15
C ARG A 150 -13.69 -20.92 -1.85
N ASN A 151 -13.15 -21.54 -2.91
CA ASN A 151 -12.07 -22.52 -2.80
C ASN A 151 -10.72 -21.83 -2.49
N ILE A 152 -10.66 -21.12 -1.36
CA ILE A 152 -9.48 -20.45 -0.80
C ILE A 152 -9.34 -21.00 0.62
N LYS A 153 -8.14 -21.38 1.04
CA LYS A 153 -7.91 -21.94 2.38
C LYS A 153 -8.41 -20.96 3.45
N TYR A 154 -9.22 -21.43 4.40
CA TYR A 154 -9.75 -20.62 5.48
C TYR A 154 -9.93 -21.41 6.78
N GLU A 155 -10.03 -20.68 7.88
CA GLU A 155 -10.33 -21.21 9.21
C GLU A 155 -11.42 -20.37 9.88
N LYS A 156 -12.42 -21.04 10.46
CA LYS A 156 -13.40 -20.40 11.35
C LYS A 156 -12.83 -20.32 12.76
N LEU A 157 -12.66 -19.11 13.26
CA LEU A 157 -12.07 -18.82 14.57
C LEU A 157 -13.11 -18.74 15.68
N ALA A 158 -14.29 -18.16 15.40
CA ALA A 158 -15.38 -18.06 16.37
C ALA A 158 -16.74 -17.84 15.71
N ASP A 159 -17.78 -18.32 16.40
CA ASP A 159 -19.17 -17.95 16.14
C ASP A 159 -19.50 -16.65 16.90
N LEU A 160 -19.88 -15.60 16.18
CA LEU A 160 -20.15 -14.29 16.74
C LEU A 160 -21.65 -13.96 16.78
N PHE A 161 -22.05 -13.23 17.82
CA PHE A 161 -23.32 -12.54 17.88
C PHE A 161 -23.10 -11.03 17.81
N LEU A 162 -23.34 -10.45 16.64
CA LEU A 162 -23.21 -9.03 16.34
C LEU A 162 -24.57 -8.48 15.88
N GLN A 163 -24.86 -7.24 16.24
CA GLN A 163 -25.94 -6.46 15.65
C GLN A 163 -25.37 -5.19 15.04
N ASP A 164 -25.75 -4.93 13.79
CA ASP A 164 -25.35 -3.71 13.11
C ASP A 164 -26.11 -2.49 13.63
N ASP A 165 -25.37 -1.38 13.70
CA ASP A 165 -25.89 -0.07 14.06
C ASP A 165 -26.66 0.60 12.90
N GLU A 166 -26.57 0.02 11.70
CA GLU A 166 -27.07 0.51 10.41
C GLU A 166 -27.96 -0.53 9.73
N ASP A 167 -29.15 -0.78 10.27
CA ASP A 167 -30.19 -1.40 9.45
C ASP A 167 -30.76 -0.35 8.48
N GLU A 168 -30.15 -0.27 7.30
CA GLU A 168 -30.95 -0.09 6.08
C GLU A 168 -31.28 -1.50 5.55
N LYS A 169 -32.55 -1.90 5.74
CA LYS A 169 -33.25 -2.93 4.96
C LYS A 169 -32.85 -4.41 5.10
N GLY A 170 -32.01 -4.79 6.07
CA GLY A 170 -31.77 -6.21 6.40
C GLY A 170 -32.70 -6.71 7.52
N ASN A 171 -33.62 -7.62 7.21
CA ASN A 171 -34.50 -8.25 8.20
C ASN A 171 -33.68 -9.27 9.04
N ILE A 172 -32.93 -8.80 10.05
CA ILE A 172 -32.28 -9.70 11.02
C ILE A 172 -33.42 -10.41 11.79
N LYS A 173 -33.76 -11.63 11.36
CA LYS A 173 -34.61 -12.54 12.12
C LYS A 173 -33.96 -12.68 13.50
N ASN A 174 -34.62 -12.14 14.53
CA ASN A 174 -34.18 -12.12 15.94
C ASN A 174 -33.33 -10.93 16.41
N LYS A 175 -33.43 -9.75 15.77
CA LYS A 175 -32.87 -8.51 16.33
C LYS A 175 -33.38 -8.25 17.76
N LEU A 176 -32.46 -7.95 18.68
CA LEU A 176 -32.81 -7.53 20.03
C LEU A 176 -33.28 -6.07 20.02
N SER A 177 -34.04 -5.66 21.02
CA SER A 177 -34.29 -4.23 21.20
C SER A 177 -32.95 -3.52 21.44
N THR A 178 -32.84 -2.26 21.02
CA THR A 178 -31.58 -1.50 21.11
C THR A 178 -31.06 -1.44 22.56
N ASP A 179 -31.93 -1.20 23.53
CA ASP A 179 -31.55 -1.15 24.94
C ASP A 179 -31.08 -2.51 25.46
N PHE A 180 -31.76 -3.59 25.07
CA PHE A 180 -31.34 -4.94 25.44
C PHE A 180 -29.97 -5.30 24.82
N TRP A 181 -29.74 -5.01 23.54
CA TRP A 181 -28.43 -5.23 22.91
C TRP A 181 -27.31 -4.52 23.68
N TYR A 182 -27.57 -3.32 24.19
CA TYR A 182 -26.62 -2.52 24.94
C TYR A 182 -26.29 -3.07 26.32
N GLU A 183 -27.30 -3.43 27.10
CA GLU A 183 -27.06 -4.08 28.40
C GLU A 183 -26.30 -5.39 28.22
N LEU A 184 -26.65 -6.16 27.18
CA LEU A 184 -25.97 -7.41 26.85
C LEU A 184 -24.51 -7.19 26.44
N GLU A 185 -24.24 -6.23 25.56
CA GLU A 185 -22.88 -5.91 25.09
C GLU A 185 -22.02 -5.34 26.24
N ASP A 186 -22.57 -4.51 27.13
CA ASP A 186 -21.87 -4.02 28.33
C ASP A 186 -21.52 -5.15 29.29
N GLU A 187 -22.46 -6.03 29.59
CA GLU A 187 -22.21 -7.16 30.47
C GLU A 187 -21.18 -8.12 29.85
N ALA A 188 -21.25 -8.36 28.53
CA ALA A 188 -20.27 -9.17 27.82
C ALA A 188 -18.86 -8.55 27.86
N LEU A 189 -18.74 -7.24 27.67
CA LEU A 189 -17.47 -6.51 27.83
C LEU A 189 -16.97 -6.60 29.28
N ARG A 190 -17.84 -6.44 30.27
CA ARG A 190 -17.49 -6.50 31.69
C ARG A 190 -16.98 -7.89 32.10
N ILE A 191 -17.71 -8.96 31.77
CA ILE A 191 -17.32 -10.33 32.19
C ILE A 191 -16.06 -10.83 31.51
N THR A 192 -15.67 -10.22 30.39
CA THR A 192 -14.44 -10.52 29.66
C THR A 192 -13.29 -9.55 29.99
N GLY A 193 -13.51 -8.58 30.89
CA GLY A 193 -12.50 -7.62 31.31
C GLY A 193 -12.17 -6.54 30.28
N ASN A 194 -13.10 -6.25 29.36
CA ASN A 194 -12.94 -5.31 28.24
C ASN A 194 -13.86 -4.08 28.33
N GLN A 195 -14.28 -3.73 29.55
CA GLN A 195 -15.09 -2.54 29.80
C GLN A 195 -14.27 -1.26 29.58
N ASP A 196 -14.89 -0.17 29.15
CA ASP A 196 -14.18 1.11 28.99
C ASP A 196 -13.99 1.74 30.40
N ASP A 197 -12.80 2.27 30.72
CA ASP A 197 -12.42 2.72 32.08
C ASP A 197 -13.38 3.76 32.71
N ASP A 198 -14.05 4.60 31.89
CA ASP A 198 -14.97 5.67 32.33
C ASP A 198 -16.45 5.23 32.36
N ASP A 199 -16.69 3.95 32.56
CA ASP A 199 -18.03 3.39 32.62
C ASP A 199 -18.69 3.47 34.01
N SER A 200 -18.06 4.15 34.97
CA SER A 200 -18.57 4.30 36.33
C SER A 200 -19.37 5.60 36.57
N GLU A 201 -19.21 6.65 35.76
CA GLU A 201 -19.73 7.99 36.09
C GLU A 201 -21.13 8.32 35.53
N ASP A 202 -21.62 7.61 34.51
CA ASP A 202 -22.89 7.94 33.85
C ASP A 202 -23.88 6.78 33.99
N SER A 203 -24.93 6.97 34.78
CA SER A 203 -25.91 5.92 35.11
C SER A 203 -26.92 5.64 34.00
N ASN A 204 -26.97 6.49 32.96
CA ASN A 204 -27.95 6.37 31.89
C ASN A 204 -27.35 5.79 30.59
N ILE A 205 -27.78 4.56 30.25
CA ILE A 205 -27.29 3.79 29.09
C ILE A 205 -27.46 4.53 27.75
N VAL A 206 -28.48 5.38 27.62
CA VAL A 206 -28.74 6.18 26.41
C VAL A 206 -27.65 7.21 26.19
N TYR A 207 -27.13 7.82 27.26
CA TYR A 207 -26.04 8.80 27.18
C TYR A 207 -24.70 8.10 26.92
N ARG A 208 -24.47 6.91 27.51
CA ARG A 208 -23.26 6.11 27.28
C ARG A 208 -23.11 5.65 25.84
N ARG A 209 -24.19 5.31 25.13
CA ARG A 209 -24.15 4.84 23.73
C ARG A 209 -24.75 5.80 22.71
N ARG A 210 -24.68 7.11 22.98
CA ARG A 210 -24.94 8.16 21.98
C ARG A 210 -24.16 7.88 20.68
N LYS A 211 -24.90 7.90 19.58
CA LYS A 211 -24.34 7.83 18.22
C LYS A 211 -23.37 8.99 18.02
N TRP A 212 -22.23 8.69 17.43
CA TRP A 212 -21.30 9.71 16.99
C TRP A 212 -20.60 9.22 15.72
N TYR A 213 -19.94 10.14 15.03
CA TYR A 213 -19.27 9.90 13.78
C TYR A 213 -17.79 10.17 14.01
N PRO A 214 -16.95 9.14 14.20
CA PRO A 214 -15.52 9.32 14.30
C PRO A 214 -15.00 10.10 13.10
N SER A 215 -14.25 11.15 13.40
CA SER A 215 -13.73 12.10 12.42
C SER A 215 -12.39 12.63 12.87
N GLY A 216 -11.68 13.26 11.95
CA GLY A 216 -10.39 13.85 12.23
C GLY A 216 -9.74 14.41 10.99
N ARG A 217 -8.48 14.85 11.16
CA ARG A 217 -7.68 15.44 10.11
C ARG A 217 -6.27 14.87 10.15
N ILE A 218 -5.79 14.39 9.00
CA ILE A 218 -4.45 13.85 8.84
C ILE A 218 -3.59 14.87 8.09
N ILE A 219 -2.47 15.23 8.70
CA ILE A 219 -1.48 16.17 8.19
C ILE A 219 -0.16 15.42 7.99
N TYR A 220 0.56 15.78 6.93
CA TYR A 220 1.90 15.31 6.64
C TYR A 220 2.89 16.48 6.79
N GLU A 221 4.01 16.21 7.44
CA GLU A 221 5.15 17.12 7.51
C GLU A 221 5.98 17.02 6.23
N ASP A 222 6.02 18.10 5.48
CA ASP A 222 6.86 18.29 4.31
C ASP A 222 8.16 18.99 4.74
N ASN A 223 9.23 18.22 4.87
CA ASN A 223 10.57 18.64 5.33
C ASN A 223 11.49 19.11 4.18
N THR A 224 10.97 19.35 2.97
CA THR A 224 11.77 19.80 1.81
C THR A 224 12.52 21.12 2.06
N THR A 225 11.97 21.96 2.93
CA THR A 225 12.53 23.27 3.26
C THR A 225 13.07 23.29 4.68
N ALA A 226 14.04 24.18 4.95
CA ALA A 226 14.64 24.34 6.28
C ALA A 226 13.61 24.57 7.41
N THR A 227 12.46 25.16 7.08
CA THR A 227 11.28 25.13 7.93
C THR A 227 10.25 24.19 7.33
N SER A 228 9.96 23.08 8.00
CA SER A 228 8.99 22.10 7.52
C SER A 228 7.59 22.71 7.38
N ARG A 229 6.90 22.34 6.31
CA ARG A 229 5.52 22.75 6.03
C ARG A 229 4.57 21.63 6.45
N ASN A 230 3.43 21.99 7.02
CA ASN A 230 2.40 21.02 7.34
C ASN A 230 1.34 21.06 6.25
N ILE A 231 1.23 19.99 5.47
CA ILE A 231 0.28 19.89 4.35
C ILE A 231 -0.80 18.84 4.64
N PRO A 232 -2.03 19.05 4.17
CA PRO A 232 -3.07 18.04 4.35
C PRO A 232 -2.77 16.76 3.58
N LEU A 233 -2.94 15.61 4.23
CA LEU A 233 -2.71 14.32 3.58
C LEU A 233 -4.00 13.82 2.93
N GLN A 234 -4.16 14.11 1.64
CA GLN A 234 -5.30 13.65 0.85
C GLN A 234 -5.24 12.15 0.55
N GLY A 235 -6.39 11.52 0.44
CA GLY A 235 -6.53 10.18 -0.14
C GLY A 235 -6.13 9.02 0.77
N ALA A 236 -5.71 9.26 2.01
CA ALA A 236 -5.34 8.20 2.96
C ALA A 236 -6.58 7.39 3.39
N LYS A 237 -6.45 6.05 3.43
CA LYS A 237 -7.55 5.16 3.84
C LYS A 237 -7.54 4.98 5.35
N ILE A 238 -8.55 5.55 5.98
CA ILE A 238 -8.76 5.48 7.43
C ILE A 238 -9.66 4.31 7.75
N ILE A 239 -9.22 3.44 8.66
CA ILE A 239 -10.02 2.34 9.20
C ILE A 239 -10.36 2.69 10.64
N VAL A 240 -11.65 2.64 10.99
CA VAL A 240 -12.12 2.82 12.36
C VAL A 240 -12.83 1.55 12.78
N LYS A 241 -12.42 0.96 13.90
CA LYS A 241 -13.01 -0.27 14.44
C LYS A 241 -13.40 -0.16 15.91
N ARG A 242 -14.38 -0.98 16.30
CA ARG A 242 -14.64 -1.40 17.67
C ARG A 242 -14.79 -2.92 17.61
N TRP A 243 -13.76 -3.63 18.06
CA TRP A 243 -13.72 -5.10 17.97
C TRP A 243 -13.95 -5.59 16.53
N PHE A 244 -15.01 -6.37 16.31
CA PHE A 244 -15.39 -7.01 15.06
C PHE A 244 -16.31 -6.14 14.18
N LYS A 245 -16.52 -4.87 14.56
CA LYS A 245 -17.25 -3.88 13.77
C LYS A 245 -16.27 -2.85 13.27
N TRP A 246 -16.25 -2.57 11.97
CA TRP A 246 -15.38 -1.55 11.38
C TRP A 246 -16.05 -0.78 10.25
N LYS A 247 -15.51 0.40 9.98
CA LYS A 247 -15.88 1.26 8.86
C LYS A 247 -14.61 1.89 8.29
N SER A 248 -14.71 2.41 7.08
CA SER A 248 -13.59 3.14 6.48
C SER A 248 -14.03 4.44 5.82
N ALA A 249 -13.07 5.35 5.66
CA ALA A 249 -13.21 6.59 4.91
C ALA A 249 -11.89 6.91 4.21
N ILE A 250 -11.95 7.77 3.20
CA ILE A 250 -10.78 8.32 2.52
C ILE A 250 -10.67 9.79 2.91
N THR A 251 -9.47 10.27 3.24
CA THR A 251 -9.27 11.70 3.54
C THR A 251 -9.49 12.58 2.30
N ASP A 252 -10.13 13.73 2.50
CA ASP A 252 -10.39 14.72 1.44
C ASP A 252 -9.14 15.57 1.13
N VAL A 253 -9.28 16.54 0.22
CA VAL A 253 -8.21 17.50 -0.17
C VAL A 253 -7.65 18.31 1.01
N ASN A 254 -8.42 18.45 2.09
CA ASN A 254 -8.05 19.16 3.32
C ASN A 254 -7.54 18.20 4.41
N GLY A 255 -7.35 16.92 4.07
CA GLY A 255 -6.89 15.87 4.97
C GLY A 255 -7.96 15.42 5.96
N ASN A 256 -9.20 15.88 5.84
CA ASN A 256 -10.27 15.53 6.76
C ASN A 256 -10.90 14.20 6.39
N PHE A 257 -11.34 13.44 7.39
CA PHE A 257 -12.16 12.25 7.19
C PHE A 257 -13.31 12.22 8.19
N ARG A 258 -14.37 11.49 7.82
CA ARG A 258 -15.47 11.13 8.71
C ARG A 258 -15.99 9.77 8.29
N VAL A 259 -16.05 8.82 9.21
CA VAL A 259 -16.62 7.49 8.96
C VAL A 259 -18.10 7.43 9.38
N GLY A 260 -18.78 6.35 8.99
CA GLY A 260 -20.14 6.07 9.46
C GLY A 260 -20.23 5.96 10.99
N LYS A 261 -21.46 6.01 11.50
CA LYS A 261 -21.70 6.18 12.95
C LYS A 261 -21.29 4.95 13.77
N PHE A 262 -20.86 5.17 15.02
CA PHE A 262 -20.66 4.14 16.05
C PHE A 262 -21.52 4.46 17.29
N ARG A 263 -21.95 3.42 18.00
CA ARG A 263 -22.61 3.51 19.32
C ARG A 263 -21.72 2.98 20.45
N SER A 264 -20.45 3.41 20.48
CA SER A 264 -19.49 3.16 21.57
C SER A 264 -18.88 4.47 22.08
N LYS A 265 -18.29 4.48 23.29
CA LYS A 265 -17.52 5.65 23.78
C LYS A 265 -16.11 5.70 23.18
N LYS A 266 -15.51 4.53 22.94
CA LYS A 266 -14.15 4.39 22.41
C LYS A 266 -14.16 3.55 21.14
N VAL A 267 -13.38 3.96 20.15
CA VAL A 267 -13.06 3.22 18.91
C VAL A 267 -11.54 3.22 18.72
N LYS A 268 -11.04 2.43 17.78
CA LYS A 268 -9.64 2.47 17.36
C LYS A 268 -9.54 2.91 15.90
N CYS A 269 -8.64 3.82 15.60
CA CYS A 269 -8.41 4.38 14.27
C CYS A 269 -7.02 3.96 13.76
N ALA A 270 -6.91 3.63 12.48
CA ALA A 270 -5.66 3.26 11.83
C ALA A 270 -5.62 3.86 10.41
N ILE A 271 -4.43 3.97 9.84
CA ILE A 271 -4.25 4.22 8.41
C ILE A 271 -3.80 2.92 7.78
N LYS A 272 -4.57 2.42 6.81
CA LYS A 272 -4.12 1.32 5.96
C LYS A 272 -3.56 1.94 4.69
N TRP A 273 -2.27 1.78 4.44
CA TRP A 273 -1.61 2.39 3.28
C TRP A 273 -1.94 1.61 2.01
N GLU A 274 -3.17 1.77 1.52
CA GLU A 274 -3.66 1.16 0.28
C GLU A 274 -4.72 2.03 -0.40
N ARG A 275 -4.84 1.83 -1.71
CA ARG A 275 -5.93 2.28 -2.58
C ARG A 275 -6.41 1.11 -3.43
N LYS A 276 -7.42 1.37 -4.27
CA LYS A 276 -7.98 0.36 -5.17
C LYS A 276 -6.94 -0.28 -6.09
N ASP A 277 -5.97 0.52 -6.53
CA ASP A 277 -5.03 0.11 -7.55
C ASP A 277 -3.64 -0.25 -7.00
N TRP A 278 -3.31 0.18 -5.78
CA TRP A 278 -1.97 -0.02 -5.22
C TRP A 278 -2.02 -0.13 -3.70
N ASP A 279 -1.02 -0.75 -3.11
CA ASP A 279 -0.78 -0.74 -1.67
C ASP A 279 0.70 -0.50 -1.38
N ILE A 280 0.99 -0.08 -0.14
CA ILE A 280 2.34 0.10 0.36
C ILE A 280 2.66 -1.09 1.26
N ARG A 281 3.84 -1.68 1.05
CA ARG A 281 4.40 -2.72 1.92
C ARG A 281 5.41 -2.11 2.88
N SER A 282 5.48 -2.65 4.10
CA SER A 282 6.57 -2.35 5.03
C SER A 282 7.78 -3.19 4.60
N GLY A 283 8.84 -2.59 4.08
CA GLY A 283 9.93 -3.34 3.45
C GLY A 283 9.50 -4.01 2.13
N SER A 284 9.85 -5.28 1.94
CA SER A 284 9.58 -5.99 0.67
C SER A 284 8.20 -6.65 0.62
N TYR A 285 7.61 -7.02 1.77
CA TYR A 285 6.31 -7.68 1.90
C TYR A 285 5.58 -7.26 3.19
N GLY A 286 4.30 -7.61 3.34
CA GLY A 286 3.48 -7.24 4.52
C GLY A 286 2.84 -5.85 4.38
N GLN A 287 1.56 -5.72 4.73
CA GLN A 287 0.81 -4.48 4.54
C GLN A 287 1.35 -3.38 5.46
N ALA A 288 1.67 -2.22 4.92
CA ALA A 288 2.03 -1.07 5.74
C ALA A 288 0.78 -0.48 6.43
N TRP A 289 0.89 -0.25 7.73
CA TRP A 289 -0.11 0.41 8.57
C TRP A 289 0.51 1.54 9.37
N TYR A 290 -0.29 2.57 9.62
CA TYR A 290 -0.27 3.29 10.89
C TYR A 290 -1.17 2.50 11.85
N SER A 291 -0.58 1.88 12.89
CA SER A 291 -1.29 0.94 13.76
C SER A 291 -2.42 1.60 14.55
N PHE A 292 -3.31 0.77 15.08
CA PHE A 292 -4.55 1.22 15.70
C PHE A 292 -4.34 2.07 16.96
N GLU A 293 -4.85 3.30 16.93
CA GLU A 293 -4.83 4.25 18.04
C GLU A 293 -6.23 4.49 18.61
N SER A 294 -6.33 4.64 19.92
CA SER A 294 -7.59 4.85 20.61
C SER A 294 -8.18 6.25 20.35
N LEU A 295 -9.44 6.33 19.92
CA LEU A 295 -10.21 7.56 19.81
C LEU A 295 -11.47 7.50 20.70
N ARG A 296 -11.68 8.55 21.48
CA ARG A 296 -12.85 8.71 22.35
C ARG A 296 -13.88 9.64 21.73
N ARG A 297 -15.16 9.35 21.99
CA ARG A 297 -16.30 10.17 21.58
C ARG A 297 -16.18 11.58 22.17
N GLY A 298 -16.40 12.59 21.33
CA GLY A 298 -16.23 14.00 21.69
C GLY A 298 -14.88 14.58 21.26
N SER A 299 -13.91 13.71 20.93
CA SER A 299 -12.63 14.10 20.36
C SER A 299 -12.58 13.86 18.85
N ASN A 300 -11.61 14.49 18.19
CA ASN A 300 -11.25 14.25 16.80
C ASN A 300 -9.87 13.59 16.72
N TRP A 301 -9.70 12.65 15.80
CA TRP A 301 -8.41 12.02 15.56
C TRP A 301 -7.56 12.88 14.61
N ASN A 302 -6.90 13.87 15.20
CA ASN A 302 -6.05 14.80 14.46
C ASN A 302 -4.59 14.36 14.60
N ILE A 303 -4.01 13.86 13.51
CA ILE A 303 -2.62 13.40 13.48
C ILE A 303 -1.80 14.31 12.58
N THR A 304 -0.58 14.64 13.03
CA THR A 304 0.47 15.09 12.13
C THR A 304 1.55 14.02 12.04
N ILE A 305 1.73 13.45 10.86
CA ILE A 305 2.76 12.47 10.57
C ILE A 305 4.07 13.22 10.33
N ARG A 306 5.02 13.05 11.23
CA ARG A 306 6.34 13.69 11.20
C ARG A 306 7.43 12.68 11.01
N GLU A 307 8.51 13.10 10.36
CA GLU A 307 9.72 12.29 10.23
C GLU A 307 10.32 12.00 11.61
N SER A 308 10.39 13.02 12.46
CA SER A 308 11.01 12.93 13.79
C SER A 308 10.27 12.03 14.78
N SER A 309 8.93 12.00 14.76
CA SER A 309 8.14 11.22 15.72
C SER A 309 7.63 9.89 15.17
N THR A 310 7.40 9.80 13.86
CA THR A 310 6.78 8.64 13.22
C THR A 310 7.47 8.33 11.88
N PRO A 311 8.79 8.08 11.86
CA PRO A 311 9.59 8.06 10.63
C PRO A 311 9.10 7.07 9.57
N ARG A 312 8.67 5.87 9.98
CA ARG A 312 8.12 4.87 9.05
C ARG A 312 6.78 5.32 8.44
N ASN A 313 5.87 5.85 9.25
CA ASN A 313 4.60 6.38 8.73
C ASN A 313 4.82 7.62 7.86
N TRP A 314 5.84 8.42 8.15
CA TRP A 314 6.24 9.53 7.33
C TRP A 314 6.72 9.07 5.95
N LEU A 315 7.59 8.05 5.88
CA LEU A 315 7.98 7.40 4.62
C LEU A 315 6.76 6.87 3.85
N TYR A 316 5.87 6.14 4.52
CA TYR A 316 4.65 5.61 3.89
C TYR A 316 3.75 6.73 3.36
N ALA A 317 3.64 7.84 4.09
CA ALA A 317 2.90 9.02 3.65
C ALA A 317 3.57 9.72 2.46
N SER A 318 4.90 9.82 2.41
CA SER A 318 5.66 10.36 1.27
C SER A 318 5.37 9.56 -0.01
N ILE A 319 5.49 8.24 0.08
CA ILE A 319 5.22 7.32 -1.05
C ILE A 319 3.74 7.38 -1.44
N HIS A 320 2.83 7.40 -0.47
CA HIS A 320 1.39 7.57 -0.71
C HIS A 320 1.10 8.84 -1.50
N ARG A 321 1.77 9.96 -1.19
CA ARG A 321 1.59 11.22 -1.93
C ARG A 321 2.06 11.12 -3.37
N GLY A 322 3.22 10.53 -3.63
CA GLY A 322 3.73 10.28 -4.98
C GLY A 322 2.78 9.38 -5.79
N ALA A 323 2.41 8.23 -5.22
CA ALA A 323 1.49 7.29 -5.85
C ALA A 323 0.10 7.88 -6.09
N LEU A 324 -0.47 8.59 -5.11
CA LEU A 324 -1.76 9.27 -5.29
C LEU A 324 -1.68 10.29 -6.43
N HIS A 325 -0.63 11.11 -6.47
CA HIS A 325 -0.50 12.12 -7.50
C HIS A 325 -0.36 11.51 -8.89
N TYR A 326 0.52 10.51 -9.07
CA TYR A 326 0.67 9.83 -10.36
C TYR A 326 -0.67 9.21 -10.80
N PHE A 327 -1.24 8.34 -9.96
CA PHE A 327 -2.42 7.54 -10.34
C PHE A 327 -3.68 8.37 -10.63
N TYR A 328 -3.80 9.56 -10.05
CA TYR A 328 -5.00 10.39 -10.16
C TYR A 328 -4.80 11.68 -10.98
N SER A 329 -3.55 12.07 -11.29
CA SER A 329 -3.23 13.27 -12.09
C SER A 329 -2.56 12.96 -13.42
N TYR A 330 -2.28 11.69 -13.76
CA TYR A 330 -1.55 11.27 -14.97
C TYR A 330 -2.02 11.96 -16.27
N ASN A 331 -3.33 12.06 -16.50
CA ASN A 331 -3.90 12.70 -17.70
C ASN A 331 -3.45 14.16 -17.89
N THR A 332 -3.16 14.87 -16.80
CA THR A 332 -2.68 16.25 -16.82
C THR A 332 -1.30 16.39 -17.47
N TYR A 333 -0.56 15.29 -17.53
CA TYR A 333 0.79 15.20 -18.08
C TYR A 333 0.83 14.45 -19.42
N GLY A 334 -0.31 13.99 -19.94
CA GLY A 334 -0.36 13.19 -21.17
C GLY A 334 0.28 11.80 -21.06
N ILE A 335 0.66 11.36 -19.86
CA ILE A 335 1.23 10.03 -19.62
C ILE A 335 0.11 9.01 -19.38
N ARG A 336 0.44 7.72 -19.29
CA ARG A 336 -0.53 6.67 -18.93
C ARG A 336 -0.50 6.39 -17.43
N LYS A 337 -1.59 5.80 -16.91
CA LYS A 337 -1.62 5.26 -15.55
C LYS A 337 -0.59 4.13 -15.43
N PRO A 338 0.07 3.94 -14.26
CA PRO A 338 1.19 3.00 -14.13
C PRO A 338 0.87 1.58 -14.53
N TYR A 339 -0.37 1.10 -14.38
CA TYR A 339 -0.73 -0.21 -14.88
C TYR A 339 -2.21 -0.31 -15.24
N ASN A 340 -2.52 -1.28 -16.10
CA ASN A 340 -3.89 -1.72 -16.38
C ASN A 340 -4.03 -3.20 -15.99
N LYS A 341 -5.06 -3.54 -15.18
CA LYS A 341 -5.32 -4.90 -14.62
C LYS A 341 -5.45 -6.03 -15.68
N TRP A 342 -5.34 -5.72 -16.96
CA TRP A 342 -5.67 -6.58 -18.09
C TRP A 342 -4.45 -7.13 -18.86
N ILE A 343 -3.27 -6.51 -18.75
CA ILE A 343 -2.16 -6.81 -19.67
C ILE A 343 -0.99 -7.50 -18.95
N PHE A 344 -0.35 -6.88 -17.94
CA PHE A 344 0.82 -7.47 -17.27
C PHE A 344 0.57 -7.81 -15.78
N LEU A 345 0.06 -6.88 -14.98
CA LEU A 345 -0.35 -7.19 -13.59
C LEU A 345 -1.85 -7.48 -13.50
N LYS A 346 -2.21 -8.71 -13.11
CA LYS A 346 -3.59 -9.06 -12.70
C LYS A 346 -3.88 -8.72 -11.23
N ARG A 347 -3.05 -7.87 -10.62
CA ARG A 347 -3.08 -7.51 -9.21
C ARG A 347 -2.79 -6.03 -8.98
N ARG A 348 -3.04 -5.53 -7.76
CA ARG A 348 -2.65 -4.23 -7.23
C ARG A 348 -1.14 -4.10 -7.26
N LEU A 349 -0.65 -2.91 -7.58
CA LEU A 349 0.76 -2.60 -7.53
C LEU A 349 1.23 -2.48 -6.08
N HIS A 350 2.25 -3.26 -5.70
CA HIS A 350 2.85 -3.21 -4.38
C HIS A 350 4.06 -2.26 -4.38
N LEU A 351 4.03 -1.26 -3.50
CA LEU A 351 5.10 -0.29 -3.33
C LEU A 351 5.84 -0.58 -2.02
N GLY A 352 7.07 -1.06 -2.09
CA GLY A 352 7.87 -1.47 -0.94
C GLY A 352 8.56 -0.27 -0.35
N ALA A 353 8.19 0.10 0.87
CA ALA A 353 8.78 1.22 1.57
C ALA A 353 9.85 0.72 2.54
N LYS A 354 11.13 1.02 2.25
CA LYS A 354 12.30 0.52 2.98
C LYS A 354 12.94 1.63 3.83
N TYR A 355 12.73 1.61 5.14
CA TYR A 355 13.33 2.55 6.10
C TYR A 355 14.78 2.18 6.43
N LYS A 356 15.65 2.26 5.43
CA LYS A 356 17.09 1.98 5.51
C LYS A 356 17.81 2.52 4.27
N ARG A 357 19.13 2.36 4.26
CA ARG A 357 19.98 2.66 3.09
C ARG A 357 19.69 1.72 1.93
N GLY A 358 19.65 2.29 0.74
CA GLY A 358 19.65 1.59 -0.54
C GLY A 358 19.44 2.58 -1.69
N ARG A 359 19.49 2.09 -2.92
CA ARG A 359 19.03 2.84 -4.10
C ARG A 359 17.64 2.31 -4.43
N ALA A 360 16.71 3.21 -4.74
CA ALA A 360 15.42 2.81 -5.25
C ALA A 360 15.63 2.02 -6.54
N HIS A 361 14.94 0.90 -6.63
CA HIS A 361 15.10 -0.04 -7.72
C HIS A 361 13.76 -0.69 -8.01
N TYR A 362 13.55 -0.92 -9.29
CA TYR A 362 12.53 -1.80 -9.82
C TYR A 362 13.04 -3.25 -9.82
N PHE A 363 12.27 -4.19 -9.28
CA PHE A 363 12.59 -5.62 -9.30
C PHE A 363 12.19 -6.28 -10.62
N ASP A 364 12.99 -7.24 -11.09
CA ASP A 364 12.55 -8.19 -12.12
C ASP A 364 11.31 -8.95 -11.61
N PHE A 365 10.25 -8.98 -12.44
CA PHE A 365 8.90 -9.45 -12.13
C PHE A 365 8.81 -10.92 -11.68
N ASN A 366 9.93 -11.65 -11.64
CA ASN A 366 9.97 -13.10 -11.69
C ASN A 366 10.39 -13.84 -10.41
N LYS A 367 10.70 -13.21 -9.27
CA LYS A 367 11.21 -13.96 -8.09
C LYS A 367 10.34 -14.05 -6.83
N ALA A 368 9.19 -13.41 -6.79
CA ALA A 368 8.05 -13.84 -5.96
C ALA A 368 6.78 -13.14 -6.44
N TRP A 369 5.69 -13.88 -6.60
CA TRP A 369 4.36 -13.33 -6.91
C TRP A 369 3.82 -12.39 -5.82
N TRP A 370 4.64 -11.88 -4.89
CA TRP A 370 4.24 -11.32 -3.59
C TRP A 370 5.09 -10.14 -3.11
N SER A 371 6.32 -10.03 -3.60
CA SER A 371 7.20 -8.90 -3.27
C SER A 371 6.72 -7.63 -3.97
N SER A 372 7.14 -6.49 -3.41
CA SER A 372 6.93 -5.19 -4.06
C SER A 372 7.78 -5.08 -5.30
N PRO A 373 7.20 -4.97 -6.52
CA PRO A 373 7.97 -4.76 -7.73
C PRO A 373 8.70 -3.41 -7.74
N VAL A 374 8.22 -2.44 -6.97
CA VAL A 374 8.87 -1.14 -6.76
C VAL A 374 9.35 -1.05 -5.33
N ALA A 375 10.63 -0.74 -5.10
CA ALA A 375 11.16 -0.45 -3.77
C ALA A 375 11.70 0.98 -3.66
N ILE A 376 11.21 1.70 -2.66
CA ILE A 376 11.58 3.09 -2.37
C ILE A 376 12.23 3.11 -1.00
N TYR A 377 13.46 3.61 -0.94
CA TYR A 377 14.29 3.64 0.26
C TYR A 377 14.23 5.00 0.93
N SER A 378 14.37 5.07 2.25
CA SER A 378 14.43 6.35 2.98
C SER A 378 15.79 7.03 2.90
N GLN A 379 16.83 6.31 2.49
CA GLN A 379 18.19 6.83 2.40
C GLN A 379 18.87 6.28 1.16
N GLY A 380 19.60 7.13 0.44
CA GLY A 380 20.45 6.73 -0.69
C GLY A 380 21.62 5.82 -0.27
N ASN A 381 22.28 5.19 -1.24
CA ASN A 381 23.43 4.29 -1.02
C ASN A 381 24.60 4.95 -0.27
N ASN A 382 24.80 6.26 -0.46
CA ASN A 382 25.80 7.08 0.22
C ASN A 382 25.40 7.46 1.67
N GLY A 383 24.21 7.05 2.12
CA GLY A 383 23.67 7.38 3.43
C GLY A 383 22.97 8.74 3.52
N THR A 384 22.80 9.45 2.39
CA THR A 384 21.98 10.67 2.34
C THR A 384 20.53 10.31 2.69
N VAL A 385 19.97 10.99 3.69
CA VAL A 385 18.56 10.83 4.07
C VAL A 385 17.72 11.64 3.07
N TYR A 386 16.73 10.98 2.48
CA TYR A 386 15.86 11.64 1.51
C TYR A 386 14.79 12.48 2.20
N ASP A 387 14.60 13.70 1.69
CA ASP A 387 13.53 14.59 2.10
C ASP A 387 12.18 14.23 1.42
N SER A 388 11.15 15.04 1.70
CA SER A 388 9.78 14.85 1.18
C SER A 388 9.69 14.98 -0.33
N ARG A 389 10.54 15.81 -0.94
CA ARG A 389 10.58 16.04 -2.39
C ARG A 389 11.31 14.91 -3.08
N GLU A 390 12.45 14.48 -2.55
CA GLU A 390 13.24 13.35 -3.08
C GLU A 390 12.46 12.04 -3.01
N LEU A 391 11.79 11.74 -1.90
CA LEU A 391 10.94 10.54 -1.79
C LEU A 391 9.74 10.58 -2.74
N PHE A 392 9.13 11.76 -2.91
CA PHE A 392 8.07 11.95 -3.86
C PHE A 392 8.57 11.73 -5.30
N ALA A 393 9.70 12.35 -5.66
CA ALA A 393 10.32 12.27 -6.98
C ALA A 393 10.70 10.83 -7.33
N THR A 394 11.38 10.15 -6.42
CA THR A 394 11.70 8.71 -6.52
C THR A 394 10.45 7.87 -6.73
N THR A 395 9.38 8.13 -5.97
CA THR A 395 8.11 7.39 -6.16
C THR A 395 7.56 7.60 -7.57
N ILE A 396 7.62 8.82 -8.11
CA ILE A 396 7.18 9.13 -9.47
C ILE A 396 8.06 8.42 -10.50
N HIS A 397 9.38 8.44 -10.33
CA HIS A 397 10.36 7.79 -11.21
C HIS A 397 10.05 6.29 -11.37
N GLU A 398 9.92 5.59 -10.25
CA GLU A 398 9.63 4.15 -10.26
C GLU A 398 8.26 3.84 -10.87
N LEU A 399 7.25 4.70 -10.65
CA LEU A 399 5.93 4.52 -11.27
C LEU A 399 5.94 4.82 -12.78
N ALA A 400 6.84 5.69 -13.24
CA ALA A 400 7.05 5.96 -14.66
C ALA A 400 7.63 4.73 -15.35
N HIS A 401 8.57 4.02 -14.70
CA HIS A 401 9.03 2.71 -15.16
C HIS A 401 7.87 1.74 -15.33
N VAL A 402 7.06 1.52 -14.29
CA VAL A 402 5.90 0.59 -14.38
C VAL A 402 4.96 0.98 -15.53
N SER A 403 4.68 2.28 -15.70
CA SER A 403 3.86 2.77 -16.81
C SER A 403 4.46 2.49 -18.18
N HIS A 404 5.78 2.58 -18.33
CA HIS A 404 6.48 2.40 -19.61
C HIS A 404 6.44 0.93 -20.06
N TRP A 405 6.61 0.00 -19.12
CA TRP A 405 6.50 -1.44 -19.35
C TRP A 405 5.09 -1.86 -19.83
N GLU A 406 4.04 -1.28 -19.24
CA GLU A 406 2.64 -1.53 -19.64
C GLU A 406 2.27 -0.97 -21.04
N ILE A 407 3.11 -0.12 -21.63
CA ILE A 407 2.94 0.36 -23.02
C ILE A 407 3.41 -0.67 -24.06
N GLY A 408 4.08 -1.76 -23.64
CA GLY A 408 4.51 -2.86 -24.51
C GLY A 408 6.02 -3.10 -24.55
N TYR A 409 6.79 -2.38 -23.74
CA TYR A 409 8.24 -2.59 -23.59
C TYR A 409 8.46 -3.79 -22.66
N SER A 410 8.45 -5.00 -23.21
CA SER A 410 8.58 -6.26 -22.45
C SER A 410 10.02 -6.54 -22.02
N THR A 411 10.24 -7.50 -21.10
CA THR A 411 11.60 -7.91 -20.69
C THR A 411 12.37 -8.44 -21.88
N GLY A 412 11.68 -9.10 -22.82
CA GLY A 412 12.28 -9.53 -24.08
C GLY A 412 12.68 -8.37 -24.99
N GLN A 413 11.92 -7.26 -25.00
CA GLN A 413 12.30 -6.06 -25.76
C GLN A 413 13.43 -5.29 -25.07
N TYR A 414 13.43 -5.18 -23.74
CA TYR A 414 14.55 -4.64 -22.97
C TYR A 414 15.83 -5.45 -23.16
N VAL A 415 15.73 -6.79 -23.13
CA VAL A 415 16.87 -7.70 -23.39
C VAL A 415 17.30 -7.63 -24.85
N ILE A 416 16.37 -7.55 -25.81
CA ILE A 416 16.72 -7.35 -27.23
C ILE A 416 17.39 -6.00 -27.45
N ASP A 417 16.91 -4.93 -26.82
CA ASP A 417 17.48 -3.59 -26.96
C ASP A 417 18.81 -3.48 -26.19
N ALA A 418 18.97 -4.15 -25.04
CA ALA A 418 20.24 -4.30 -24.34
C ALA A 418 21.24 -5.20 -25.10
N LEU A 419 20.78 -6.21 -25.84
CA LEU A 419 21.58 -7.05 -26.74
C LEU A 419 21.87 -6.37 -28.09
N ALA A 420 21.10 -5.34 -28.44
CA ALA A 420 21.22 -4.55 -29.67
C ALA A 420 21.91 -3.18 -29.47
N ASP A 421 22.55 -2.95 -28.31
CA ASP A 421 23.23 -1.70 -27.93
C ASP A 421 22.31 -0.46 -27.86
N ASP A 422 21.01 -0.59 -27.53
CA ASP A 422 20.04 0.54 -27.42
C ASP A 422 19.12 0.54 -26.15
N PRO A 423 19.60 0.29 -24.92
CA PRO A 423 18.79 0.28 -23.68
C PRO A 423 18.46 1.69 -23.11
N PHE A 424 18.55 2.75 -23.92
CA PHE A 424 18.75 4.13 -23.47
C PHE A 424 17.50 4.93 -23.07
N LEU A 425 16.30 4.47 -23.45
CA LEU A 425 15.07 5.26 -23.33
C LEU A 425 14.32 5.11 -21.99
N PRO A 426 14.23 3.93 -21.34
CA PRO A 426 13.38 3.75 -20.15
C PRO A 426 13.77 4.63 -18.94
N GLU A 427 15.06 4.65 -18.58
CA GLU A 427 15.59 5.48 -17.48
C GLU A 427 15.47 6.97 -17.79
N SER A 428 15.87 7.37 -19.00
CA SER A 428 15.74 8.76 -19.47
C SER A 428 14.28 9.22 -19.39
N TRP A 429 13.34 8.39 -19.84
CA TRP A 429 11.91 8.66 -19.75
C TRP A 429 11.44 8.84 -18.31
N ALA A 430 11.81 7.92 -17.41
CA ALA A 430 11.43 8.00 -16.00
C ALA A 430 11.92 9.29 -15.34
N VAL A 431 13.17 9.69 -15.63
CA VAL A 431 13.75 10.98 -15.19
C VAL A 431 12.95 12.19 -15.70
N GLY A 432 12.50 12.16 -16.96
CA GLY A 432 11.67 13.25 -17.51
C GLY A 432 10.31 13.39 -16.84
N VAL A 433 9.65 12.26 -16.58
CA VAL A 433 8.37 12.22 -15.87
C VAL A 433 8.55 12.70 -14.43
N GLU A 434 9.58 12.20 -13.74
CA GLU A 434 9.99 12.63 -12.40
C GLU A 434 10.20 14.13 -12.33
N HIS A 435 11.03 14.69 -13.21
CA HIS A 435 11.34 16.11 -13.25
C HIS A 435 10.08 16.94 -13.43
N THR A 436 9.28 16.63 -14.45
CA THR A 436 8.08 17.41 -14.83
C THR A 436 7.04 17.41 -13.71
N ILE A 437 6.75 16.23 -13.15
CA ILE A 437 5.74 16.10 -12.10
C ILE A 437 6.23 16.71 -10.79
N THR A 438 7.49 16.45 -10.41
CA THR A 438 8.07 16.95 -9.16
C THR A 438 8.13 18.47 -9.18
N ASN A 439 8.57 19.10 -10.27
CA ASN A 439 8.60 20.57 -10.36
C ASN A 439 7.23 21.22 -10.38
N ARG A 440 6.19 20.50 -10.82
CA ARG A 440 4.82 20.99 -10.73
C ARG A 440 4.27 20.94 -9.29
N VAL A 441 4.60 19.93 -8.51
CA VAL A 441 4.13 19.77 -7.12
C VAL A 441 5.01 20.54 -6.13
N TYR A 442 6.32 20.55 -6.38
CA TYR A 442 7.36 21.22 -5.61
C TYR A 442 8.08 22.25 -6.47
N SER A 443 7.32 23.27 -6.91
CA SER A 443 7.89 24.38 -7.69
C SER A 443 8.97 25.12 -6.92
N ALA A 444 9.91 25.74 -7.63
CA ALA A 444 10.95 26.60 -7.05
C ALA A 444 10.39 27.62 -6.04
N THR A 445 9.22 28.21 -6.33
CA THR A 445 8.49 29.12 -5.45
C THR A 445 8.08 28.51 -4.10
N ILE A 446 7.80 27.21 -4.09
CA ILE A 446 7.37 26.48 -2.88
C ILE A 446 8.58 26.06 -2.04
N VAL A 447 9.66 25.62 -2.70
CA VAL A 447 10.82 25.04 -2.02
C VAL A 447 11.95 26.05 -1.78
N GLY A 448 11.86 27.26 -2.33
CA GLY A 448 12.89 28.29 -2.17
C GLY A 448 14.25 27.91 -2.78
N ALA A 449 14.25 26.97 -3.73
CA ALA A 449 15.43 26.43 -4.38
C ALA A 449 15.20 26.35 -5.90
N ASN A 450 16.24 26.02 -6.67
CA ASN A 450 16.09 25.73 -8.08
C ASN A 450 15.08 24.57 -8.29
N ASN A 451 14.56 24.50 -9.52
CA ASN A 451 13.81 23.33 -9.96
C ASN A 451 14.59 22.05 -9.62
N PHE A 452 13.86 21.01 -9.24
CA PHE A 452 14.40 19.69 -8.90
C PHE A 452 15.29 19.30 -10.07
N PRO A 453 16.57 19.01 -9.79
CA PRO A 453 17.51 18.70 -10.85
C PRO A 453 16.93 17.54 -11.65
N LEU A 454 17.18 17.54 -12.97
CA LEU A 454 17.31 16.24 -13.61
C LEU A 454 18.56 15.67 -12.95
N ASP A 455 18.44 14.63 -12.13
CA ASP A 455 19.54 14.12 -11.28
C ASP A 455 20.82 13.77 -12.07
N PHE A 456 20.73 13.85 -13.40
CA PHE A 456 21.84 13.81 -14.31
C PHE A 456 21.67 14.86 -15.41
N ASP A 457 22.15 16.07 -15.18
CA ASP A 457 22.32 17.09 -16.22
C ASP A 457 23.41 16.63 -17.23
N ARG A 458 23.15 15.54 -17.94
CA ARG A 458 24.08 14.80 -18.83
C ARG A 458 24.33 15.53 -20.14
N GLN A 459 24.04 16.82 -20.21
CA GLN A 459 24.33 17.65 -21.39
C GLN A 459 25.84 17.67 -21.72
N ASP A 460 26.71 17.42 -20.73
CA ASP A 460 28.15 17.40 -20.93
C ASP A 460 28.70 16.05 -21.42
N TRP A 461 27.85 15.01 -21.52
CA TRP A 461 28.27 13.65 -21.88
C TRP A 461 28.48 13.48 -23.38
N THR A 462 29.57 12.81 -23.73
CA THR A 462 29.84 12.38 -25.09
C THR A 462 29.00 11.17 -25.48
N LEU A 463 28.81 10.95 -26.78
CA LEU A 463 28.16 9.75 -27.33
C LEU A 463 28.81 8.46 -26.83
N ARG A 464 30.13 8.48 -26.59
CA ARG A 464 30.86 7.35 -26.03
C ARG A 464 30.47 7.09 -24.57
N GLU A 465 30.42 8.13 -23.73
CA GLU A 465 30.03 7.99 -22.32
C GLU A 465 28.57 7.53 -22.20
N ILE A 466 27.70 8.00 -23.09
CA ILE A 466 26.33 7.51 -23.20
C ILE A 466 26.33 6.00 -23.49
N GLN A 467 27.13 5.53 -24.43
CA GLN A 467 27.18 4.11 -24.79
C GLN A 467 27.84 3.23 -23.72
N THR A 468 28.90 3.69 -23.07
CA THR A 468 29.75 2.81 -22.26
C THR A 468 29.57 2.97 -20.75
N SER A 469 28.90 4.03 -20.30
CA SER A 469 28.94 4.43 -18.89
C SER A 469 27.64 5.05 -18.38
N SER A 470 26.58 5.06 -19.18
CA SER A 470 25.33 5.71 -18.80
C SER A 470 24.45 4.95 -17.86
N GLU A 471 24.56 3.63 -17.78
CA GLU A 471 23.58 2.78 -17.10
C GLU A 471 22.16 2.99 -17.67
N GLY A 472 22.03 3.30 -18.98
CA GLY A 472 20.73 3.42 -19.67
C GLY A 472 20.13 4.83 -19.71
N TYR A 473 20.85 5.84 -19.25
CA TYR A 473 20.39 7.24 -19.26
C TYR A 473 20.98 8.03 -20.44
N THR A 474 20.23 9.01 -20.93
CA THR A 474 20.62 9.89 -22.04
C THR A 474 20.16 11.32 -21.80
N PRO A 475 20.76 12.31 -22.48
CA PRO A 475 20.28 13.69 -22.42
C PRO A 475 18.98 13.92 -23.20
N ILE A 476 18.41 12.91 -23.88
CA ILE A 476 17.25 13.08 -24.80
C ILE A 476 16.07 13.83 -24.19
N VAL A 477 15.81 13.67 -22.90
CA VAL A 477 14.74 14.37 -22.21
C VAL A 477 15.07 15.83 -21.97
N ILE A 478 16.33 16.12 -21.65
CA ILE A 478 16.84 17.47 -21.45
C ILE A 478 16.83 18.21 -22.79
N ASP A 479 17.29 17.55 -23.86
CA ASP A 479 17.28 18.06 -25.24
C ASP A 479 15.87 18.41 -25.73
N MET A 480 14.84 17.76 -25.20
CA MET A 480 13.44 18.12 -25.49
C MET A 480 12.98 19.36 -24.72
N ILE A 481 13.50 19.59 -23.51
CA ILE A 481 13.02 20.63 -22.59
C ILE A 481 13.74 21.97 -22.81
N ASP A 482 15.00 21.95 -23.26
CA ASP A 482 15.80 23.16 -23.47
C ASP A 482 16.03 23.51 -24.95
N ASP A 483 16.83 24.56 -25.15
CA ASP A 483 17.26 25.06 -26.47
C ASP A 483 18.79 24.99 -26.65
N ILE A 484 19.48 24.17 -25.86
CA ILE A 484 20.94 24.09 -25.82
C ILE A 484 21.39 22.91 -26.66
N ASN A 485 21.99 23.19 -27.83
CA ASN A 485 22.63 22.13 -28.61
C ASN A 485 24.00 21.77 -28.01
N GLN A 486 24.11 20.62 -27.35
CA GLN A 486 25.31 20.20 -26.62
C GLN A 486 26.53 19.91 -27.52
N SER A 487 26.34 19.52 -28.79
CA SER A 487 27.43 19.35 -29.75
C SER A 487 28.08 20.66 -30.22
N THR A 488 27.38 21.79 -30.07
CA THR A 488 27.83 23.10 -30.60
C THR A 488 27.94 24.20 -29.55
N THR A 489 27.36 23.99 -28.36
CA THR A 489 27.38 24.94 -27.25
C THR A 489 28.54 24.65 -26.30
N ARG A 490 29.08 25.70 -25.65
CA ARG A 490 30.09 25.54 -24.61
C ARG A 490 29.45 25.05 -23.32
N ILE A 491 29.75 23.81 -22.94
CA ILE A 491 29.38 23.23 -21.64
C ILE A 491 30.67 22.94 -20.87
N GLY A 492 30.76 23.43 -19.63
CA GLY A 492 32.02 23.39 -18.86
C GLY A 492 33.16 24.19 -19.51
N GLY A 493 32.84 25.16 -20.40
CA GLY A 493 33.81 25.99 -21.11
C GLY A 493 34.29 25.44 -22.47
N THR A 494 33.91 24.22 -22.84
CA THR A 494 34.41 23.50 -24.02
C THR A 494 33.27 23.15 -24.98
N ILE A 495 33.53 23.30 -26.29
CA ILE A 495 32.67 22.76 -27.36
C ILE A 495 33.22 21.37 -27.70
N ASP A 496 32.36 20.37 -27.71
CA ASP A 496 32.75 18.99 -28.06
C ASP A 496 31.74 18.40 -29.06
N ASN A 497 32.17 18.24 -30.30
CA ASN A 497 31.36 17.70 -31.39
C ASN A 497 31.05 16.20 -31.21
N ASN A 498 31.63 15.54 -30.21
CA ASN A 498 31.31 14.15 -29.84
C ASN A 498 30.14 14.06 -28.86
N ARG A 499 29.58 15.18 -28.39
CA ARG A 499 28.32 15.21 -27.65
C ARG A 499 27.12 15.07 -28.61
N PRO A 500 25.94 14.67 -28.13
CA PRO A 500 24.76 14.54 -28.99
C PRO A 500 24.43 15.84 -29.73
N ASN A 501 23.92 15.69 -30.94
CA ASN A 501 23.52 16.83 -31.77
C ASN A 501 22.01 16.97 -31.71
N ASP A 502 21.56 17.99 -31.02
CA ASP A 502 20.14 18.18 -30.72
C ASP A 502 19.41 18.65 -31.98
N ARG A 503 18.55 17.76 -32.49
CA ARG A 503 17.70 17.99 -33.67
C ARG A 503 16.28 18.40 -33.29
N VAL A 504 16.03 18.52 -31.99
CA VAL A 504 14.77 18.94 -31.37
C VAL A 504 15.12 20.02 -30.34
N SER A 505 14.23 20.99 -30.12
CA SER A 505 14.37 22.05 -29.10
C SER A 505 12.98 22.64 -28.78
N GLY A 506 12.81 23.14 -27.56
CA GLY A 506 11.71 24.02 -27.18
C GLY A 506 10.31 23.41 -27.02
N TYR A 507 10.17 22.22 -26.41
CA TYR A 507 8.85 21.62 -26.09
C TYR A 507 8.24 22.06 -24.76
#